data_AF-A0A2W0CR39-F1
#
_entry.id   AF-A0A2W0CR39-F1
#
_cell.length_a   1.000
_cell.length_b   1.000
_cell.length_c   1.000
_cell.angle_alpha   90.00
_cell.angle_beta   90.00
_cell.angle_gamma   90.00
#
_symmetry.space_group_name_H-M   'P 1'
#
loop_
_entity.id
_entity.type
_entity.pdbx_description
1 polymer ?
#
loop_
_entity_poly.entity_id
_entity_poly.type
_entity_poly.pdbx_seq_one_letter_code
_entity_poly.pdbx_strand_id
1 'polypeptide(L)'
;MNLFYIQSTVHGTDRTAAFLEDNFIGIDWPATGDLEQLSAEEWKEQIRQHYAIPESELSGVIATLQTFVNIMQDGDHVLIHDDEWVYVGDVGDYFYDDSVSTGEDSICHRRGVTWLGRIPLREINDKVRALISSASIISTFEYPLSQAQLDPWLSRTPETETAVQHSFGVDDGTVQEALDVLKNALQSEDEELRIRAATAILQYAKK
;
A
#
# COMPACT_ATOMS: atom_id res chain seq x y z
N MET A 1 -16.81 -3.97 11.13
CA MET A 1 -16.09 -2.84 10.53
C MET A 1 -15.28 -2.13 11.59
N ASN A 2 -14.02 -2.54 11.67
CA ASN A 2 -12.95 -1.97 12.45
C ASN A 2 -12.06 -1.12 11.52
N LEU A 3 -11.12 -0.39 12.11
CA LEU A 3 -10.06 0.30 11.39
C LEU A 3 -8.73 -0.15 11.95
N PHE A 4 -7.83 -0.57 11.06
CA PHE A 4 -6.49 -0.97 11.41
C PHE A 4 -5.48 -0.04 10.74
N TYR A 5 -4.31 0.09 11.33
CA TYR A 5 -3.12 0.56 10.65
C TYR A 5 -2.17 -0.62 10.50
N ILE A 6 -1.56 -0.75 9.33
CA ILE A 6 -0.47 -1.70 9.09
C ILE A 6 0.77 -0.94 8.62
N GLN A 7 1.92 -1.28 9.19
CA GLN A 7 3.18 -0.70 8.78
C GLN A 7 3.57 -1.23 7.39
N SER A 8 3.87 -0.32 6.46
CA SER A 8 4.30 -0.68 5.10
C SER A 8 5.80 -0.89 4.97
N THR A 9 6.58 -0.46 5.96
CA THR A 9 8.00 -0.79 6.02
C THR A 9 8.19 -2.18 6.64
N VAL A 10 8.57 -3.15 5.81
CA VAL A 10 8.83 -4.53 6.22
C VAL A 10 10.34 -4.77 6.09
N HIS A 11 10.99 -5.17 7.19
CA HIS A 11 12.45 -5.38 7.26
C HIS A 11 13.30 -4.18 6.76
N GLY A 12 12.78 -2.95 6.93
CA GLY A 12 13.46 -1.72 6.49
C GLY A 12 13.19 -1.33 5.03
N THR A 13 12.46 -2.15 4.28
CA THR A 13 12.04 -1.86 2.90
C THR A 13 10.63 -1.30 2.91
N ASP A 14 10.43 -0.13 2.31
CA ASP A 14 9.09 0.43 2.09
C ASP A 14 8.35 -0.36 1.00
N ARG A 15 7.18 -0.89 1.35
CA ARG A 15 6.32 -1.71 0.50
C ARG A 15 5.05 -0.98 0.06
N THR A 16 4.92 0.31 0.38
CA THR A 16 3.71 1.10 0.08
C THR A 16 3.35 1.01 -1.39
N ALA A 17 4.31 1.21 -2.31
CA ALA A 17 4.07 1.10 -3.75
C ALA A 17 3.56 -0.28 -4.16
N ALA A 18 4.20 -1.36 -3.69
CA ALA A 18 3.78 -2.73 -3.99
C ALA A 18 2.37 -3.03 -3.47
N PHE A 19 2.05 -2.61 -2.25
CA PHE A 19 0.72 -2.78 -1.66
C PHE A 19 -0.38 -2.06 -2.46
N LEU A 20 -0.07 -0.86 -2.96
CA LEU A 20 -0.99 -0.07 -3.77
C LEU A 20 -1.17 -0.65 -5.18
N GLU A 21 -0.07 -1.02 -5.85
CA GLU A 21 -0.09 -1.53 -7.24
C GLU A 21 -0.74 -2.91 -7.32
N ASP A 22 -0.39 -3.82 -6.40
CA ASP A 22 -0.84 -5.21 -6.42
C ASP A 22 -2.09 -5.44 -5.55
N ASN A 23 -2.66 -4.38 -4.96
CA ASN A 23 -3.91 -4.41 -4.19
C ASN A 23 -3.90 -5.42 -3.02
N PHE A 24 -2.85 -5.38 -2.21
CA PHE A 24 -2.75 -6.21 -1.02
C PHE A 24 -2.03 -5.51 0.12
N ILE A 25 -2.17 -6.05 1.33
CA ILE A 25 -1.29 -5.80 2.47
C ILE A 25 -0.76 -7.13 2.98
N GLY A 26 0.36 -7.12 3.69
CA GLY A 26 0.84 -8.37 4.29
C GLY A 26 1.92 -8.22 5.33
N ILE A 27 2.19 -9.35 5.98
CA ILE A 27 3.21 -9.51 7.02
C ILE A 27 4.11 -10.71 6.71
N ASP A 28 5.37 -10.62 7.12
CA ASP A 28 6.42 -11.58 6.78
C ASP A 28 6.64 -12.60 7.92
N TRP A 29 6.15 -13.83 7.72
CA TRP A 29 6.31 -14.98 8.64
C TRP A 29 6.42 -16.33 7.89
N PRO A 30 7.31 -16.49 6.89
CA PRO A 30 7.28 -17.60 5.93
C PRO A 30 7.55 -18.96 6.56
N ALA A 31 8.25 -19.00 7.69
CA ALA A 31 8.55 -20.26 8.36
C ALA A 31 7.37 -20.78 9.20
N THR A 32 6.29 -20.01 9.38
CA THR A 32 5.08 -20.51 10.05
C THR A 32 4.17 -21.33 9.13
N GLY A 33 4.35 -21.21 7.80
CA GLY A 33 3.40 -21.73 6.84
C GLY A 33 2.03 -21.04 6.96
N ASP A 34 1.01 -21.64 6.34
CA ASP A 34 -0.36 -21.12 6.43
C ASP A 34 -0.95 -21.32 7.83
N LEU A 35 -1.48 -20.24 8.40
CA LEU A 35 -1.98 -20.16 9.76
C LEU A 35 -3.52 -20.26 9.87
N GLU A 36 -4.27 -20.18 8.75
CA GLU A 36 -5.74 -20.05 8.76
C GLU A 36 -6.46 -21.15 9.56
N GLN A 37 -5.96 -22.38 9.47
CA GLN A 37 -6.61 -23.57 10.05
C GLN A 37 -5.97 -24.05 11.36
N LEU A 38 -4.95 -23.34 11.85
CA LEU A 38 -4.20 -23.75 13.04
C LEU A 38 -4.78 -23.07 14.29
N SER A 39 -4.77 -23.81 15.41
CA SER A 39 -5.13 -23.27 16.71
C SER A 39 -4.06 -22.33 17.24
N ALA A 40 -4.44 -21.45 18.18
CA ALA A 40 -3.52 -20.52 18.80
C ALA A 40 -2.31 -21.20 19.48
N GLU A 41 -2.47 -22.41 20.02
CA GLU A 41 -1.36 -23.17 20.62
C GLU A 41 -0.42 -23.75 19.56
N GLU A 42 -0.95 -24.22 18.43
CA GLU A 42 -0.16 -24.68 17.29
C GLU A 42 0.67 -23.54 16.69
N TRP A 43 0.11 -22.33 16.63
CA TRP A 43 0.86 -21.15 16.20
C TRP A 43 2.07 -20.88 17.10
N LYS A 44 1.90 -20.93 18.44
CA LYS A 44 3.01 -20.69 19.37
C LYS A 44 4.13 -21.69 19.15
N GLU A 45 3.78 -22.95 18.94
CA GLU A 45 4.74 -24.01 18.72
C GLU A 45 5.47 -23.84 17.39
N GLN A 46 4.77 -23.53 16.30
CA GLN A 46 5.38 -23.22 14.99
C GLN A 46 6.37 -22.05 15.10
N ILE A 47 5.96 -20.96 15.74
CA ILE A 47 6.81 -19.77 15.91
C ILE A 47 8.06 -20.11 16.73
N ARG A 48 7.93 -20.87 17.83
CA ARG A 48 9.06 -21.29 18.67
C ARG A 48 10.03 -22.22 17.96
N GLN A 49 9.53 -23.09 17.08
CA GLN A 49 10.38 -24.04 16.35
C GLN A 49 11.22 -23.33 15.28
N HIS A 50 10.68 -22.28 14.66
CA HIS A 50 11.31 -21.62 13.52
C HIS A 50 12.03 -20.31 13.87
N TYR A 51 11.67 -19.65 14.97
CA TYR A 51 12.21 -18.34 15.34
C TYR A 51 12.71 -18.31 16.79
N ALA A 52 13.90 -17.74 16.99
CA ALA A 52 14.49 -17.53 18.30
C ALA A 52 13.95 -16.24 18.97
N ILE A 53 12.66 -16.23 19.30
CA ILE A 53 11.97 -15.06 19.89
C ILE A 53 11.98 -15.16 21.42
N PRO A 54 12.36 -14.09 22.15
CA PRO A 54 12.24 -14.05 23.60
C PRO A 54 10.78 -14.24 24.06
N GLU A 55 10.56 -14.96 25.16
CA GLU A 55 9.20 -15.18 25.70
C GLU A 55 8.47 -13.86 26.03
N SER A 56 9.22 -12.79 26.36
CA SER A 56 8.67 -11.45 26.59
C SER A 56 8.08 -10.79 25.33
N GLU A 57 8.49 -11.21 24.14
CA GLU A 57 8.08 -10.65 22.84
C GLU A 57 7.09 -11.58 22.11
N LEU A 58 7.11 -12.87 22.43
CA LEU A 58 6.28 -13.90 21.80
C LEU A 58 4.78 -13.58 21.87
N SER A 59 4.29 -13.05 22.99
CA SER A 59 2.89 -12.67 23.15
C SER A 59 2.47 -11.56 22.17
N GLY A 60 3.34 -10.58 21.90
CA GLY A 60 3.09 -9.50 20.94
C GLY A 60 3.09 -10.00 19.50
N VAL A 61 4.00 -10.93 19.17
CA VAL A 61 4.04 -11.59 17.86
C VAL A 61 2.75 -12.38 17.60
N ILE A 62 2.33 -13.20 18.57
CA ILE A 62 1.09 -13.97 18.48
C ILE A 62 -0.10 -13.03 18.34
N ALA A 63 -0.17 -11.94 19.10
CA ALA A 63 -1.25 -10.96 19.00
C ALA A 63 -1.30 -10.29 17.62
N THR A 64 -0.14 -10.02 17.02
CA THR A 64 -0.03 -9.43 15.67
C THR A 64 -0.57 -10.42 14.61
N LEU A 65 -0.09 -11.66 14.64
CA LEU A 65 -0.59 -12.71 13.75
C LEU A 65 -2.08 -12.96 13.95
N GLN A 66 -2.57 -12.94 15.20
CA GLN A 66 -3.98 -13.18 15.50
C GLN A 66 -4.83 -12.06 14.96
N THR A 67 -4.33 -10.83 15.08
CA THR A 67 -4.99 -9.66 14.50
C THR A 67 -5.09 -9.79 12.99
N PHE A 68 -3.98 -10.12 12.33
CA PHE A 68 -3.94 -10.22 10.88
C PHE A 68 -4.78 -11.37 10.33
N VAL A 69 -4.65 -12.58 10.86
CA VAL A 69 -5.28 -13.78 10.26
C VAL A 69 -6.73 -13.94 10.74
N ASN A 70 -7.03 -13.66 12.01
CA ASN A 70 -8.32 -14.05 12.62
C ASN A 70 -9.22 -12.88 13.03
N ILE A 71 -8.68 -11.71 13.42
CA ILE A 71 -9.51 -10.59 13.91
C ILE A 71 -9.91 -9.67 12.77
N MET A 72 -8.99 -9.36 11.86
CA MET A 72 -9.27 -8.59 10.66
C MET A 72 -10.17 -9.42 9.74
N GLN A 73 -11.26 -8.83 9.26
CA GLN A 73 -12.27 -9.53 8.44
C GLN A 73 -12.57 -8.75 7.16
N ASP A 74 -13.19 -9.42 6.20
CA ASP A 74 -13.75 -8.78 5.00
C ASP A 74 -14.69 -7.63 5.40
N GLY A 75 -14.53 -6.47 4.77
CA GLY A 75 -15.28 -5.25 5.10
C GLY A 75 -14.74 -4.44 6.29
N ASP A 76 -13.58 -4.80 6.85
CA ASP A 76 -12.85 -3.91 7.76
C ASP A 76 -11.96 -2.94 6.96
N HIS A 77 -11.61 -1.80 7.55
CA HIS A 77 -10.73 -0.83 6.88
C HIS A 77 -9.29 -0.95 7.35
N VAL A 78 -8.36 -0.69 6.44
CA VAL A 78 -6.92 -0.59 6.72
C VAL A 78 -6.37 0.76 6.28
N LEU A 79 -5.41 1.26 7.06
CA LEU A 79 -4.56 2.38 6.74
C LEU A 79 -3.13 1.91 6.50
N ILE A 80 -2.52 2.47 5.47
CA ILE A 80 -1.07 2.53 5.29
C ILE A 80 -0.67 3.99 5.07
N HIS A 81 0.61 4.33 5.23
CA HIS A 81 1.06 5.67 4.90
C HIS A 81 2.49 5.69 4.35
N ASP A 82 2.75 6.69 3.52
CA ASP A 82 4.10 7.15 3.19
C ASP A 82 4.38 8.49 3.92
N ASP A 83 5.36 9.25 3.43
CA ASP A 83 5.74 10.55 4.01
C ASP A 83 4.70 11.67 3.74
N GLU A 84 3.82 11.49 2.76
CA GLU A 84 2.88 12.53 2.29
C GLU A 84 1.41 12.14 2.48
N TRP A 85 1.06 10.87 2.33
CA TRP A 85 -0.30 10.37 2.23
C TRP A 85 -0.59 9.23 3.20
N VAL A 86 -1.83 9.21 3.70
CA VAL A 86 -2.45 8.05 4.34
C VAL A 86 -3.45 7.46 3.35
N TYR A 87 -3.26 6.20 3.00
CA TYR A 87 -4.14 5.46 2.09
C TYR A 87 -5.14 4.66 2.89
N VAL A 88 -6.39 4.65 2.44
CA VAL A 88 -7.48 3.89 3.07
C VAL A 88 -7.90 2.79 2.12
N GLY A 89 -7.99 1.57 2.63
CA GLY A 89 -8.44 0.41 1.88
C GLY A 89 -9.52 -0.37 2.62
N ASP A 90 -10.38 -1.04 1.84
CA ASP A 90 -11.29 -2.08 2.31
C ASP A 90 -10.56 -3.43 2.25
N VAL A 91 -10.55 -4.14 3.37
CA VAL A 91 -9.82 -5.39 3.54
C VAL A 91 -10.67 -6.55 3.04
N GLY A 92 -10.07 -7.44 2.26
CA GLY A 92 -10.66 -8.71 1.85
C GLY A 92 -10.12 -9.93 2.59
N ASP A 93 -10.34 -11.08 1.99
CA ASP A 93 -9.96 -12.37 2.54
C ASP A 93 -8.45 -12.53 2.75
N TYR A 94 -8.11 -13.32 3.77
CA TYR A 94 -6.75 -13.76 4.04
C TYR A 94 -6.35 -14.87 3.08
N PHE A 95 -5.09 -14.86 2.66
CA PHE A 95 -4.47 -15.98 1.98
C PHE A 95 -2.97 -16.05 2.29
N TYR A 96 -2.42 -17.25 2.18
CA TYR A 96 -0.99 -17.51 2.29
C TYR A 96 -0.39 -17.70 0.88
N ASP A 97 0.61 -16.91 0.53
CA ASP A 97 1.37 -17.04 -0.72
C ASP A 97 2.64 -17.85 -0.47
N ASP A 98 2.60 -19.13 -0.81
CA ASP A 98 3.71 -20.08 -0.68
C ASP A 98 4.70 -20.01 -1.85
N SER A 99 4.38 -19.24 -2.90
CA SER A 99 5.21 -19.10 -4.10
C SER A 99 6.40 -18.15 -3.90
N VAL A 100 6.33 -17.32 -2.87
CA VAL A 100 7.38 -16.36 -2.53
C VAL A 100 8.51 -17.12 -1.84
N SER A 101 9.70 -17.13 -2.45
CA SER A 101 10.85 -17.86 -1.90
C SER A 101 11.19 -17.34 -0.51
N THR A 102 11.37 -18.25 0.45
CA THR A 102 11.88 -17.97 1.80
C THR A 102 13.15 -17.12 1.72
N GLY A 103 13.00 -15.82 1.88
CA GLY A 103 14.05 -14.81 1.76
C GLY A 103 13.58 -13.50 2.40
N GLU A 104 14.48 -12.54 2.61
CA GLU A 104 14.20 -11.28 3.33
C GLU A 104 13.14 -10.36 2.66
N ASP A 105 12.63 -10.74 1.49
CA ASP A 105 11.67 -9.98 0.70
C ASP A 105 10.29 -10.66 0.55
N SER A 106 10.04 -11.78 1.23
CA SER A 106 8.83 -12.59 1.00
C SER A 106 7.66 -12.29 1.92
N ILE A 107 6.78 -11.37 1.53
CA ILE A 107 5.51 -11.15 2.25
C ILE A 107 4.55 -12.31 1.91
N CYS A 108 4.47 -13.29 2.79
CA CYS A 108 3.73 -14.55 2.59
C CYS A 108 2.29 -14.52 3.13
N HIS A 109 2.04 -13.85 4.26
CA HIS A 109 0.67 -13.67 4.77
C HIS A 109 0.08 -12.41 4.17
N ARG A 110 -0.98 -12.55 3.38
CA ARG A 110 -1.58 -11.44 2.64
C ARG A 110 -3.07 -11.34 2.86
N ARG A 111 -3.56 -10.13 2.65
CA ARG A 111 -4.99 -9.84 2.45
C ARG A 111 -5.14 -8.96 1.22
N GLY A 112 -6.12 -9.29 0.39
CA GLY A 112 -6.52 -8.41 -0.70
C GLY A 112 -7.04 -7.09 -0.14
N VAL A 113 -6.82 -5.99 -0.85
CA VAL A 113 -7.29 -4.66 -0.45
C VAL A 113 -7.90 -3.94 -1.64
N THR A 114 -9.11 -3.43 -1.47
CA THR A 114 -9.68 -2.47 -2.41
C THR A 114 -9.38 -1.07 -1.92
N TRP A 115 -8.44 -0.37 -2.56
CA TRP A 115 -8.08 0.99 -2.17
C TRP A 115 -9.21 1.97 -2.45
N LEU A 116 -9.64 2.68 -1.40
CA LEU A 116 -10.79 3.58 -1.42
C LEU A 116 -10.38 5.04 -1.69
N GLY A 117 -9.15 5.41 -1.36
CA GLY A 117 -8.61 6.75 -1.58
C GLY A 117 -7.43 7.07 -0.66
N ARG A 118 -7.04 8.34 -0.66
CA ARG A 118 -5.92 8.85 0.16
C ARG A 118 -6.22 10.20 0.79
N ILE A 119 -5.54 10.46 1.90
CA ILE A 119 -5.68 11.66 2.74
C ILE A 119 -4.29 12.24 2.91
N PRO A 120 -4.07 13.55 2.71
CA PRO A 120 -2.78 14.14 3.03
C PRO A 120 -2.47 13.89 4.52
N LEU A 121 -1.26 13.45 4.85
CA LEU A 121 -0.82 13.12 6.21
C LEU A 121 -0.97 14.31 7.18
N ARG A 122 -0.96 15.53 6.68
CA ARG A 122 -1.22 16.77 7.44
C ARG A 122 -2.70 17.01 7.78
N GLU A 123 -3.62 16.33 7.11
CA GLU A 123 -5.07 16.53 7.24
C GLU A 123 -5.78 15.43 8.06
N ILE A 124 -5.07 14.35 8.44
CA ILE A 124 -5.62 13.37 9.39
C ILE A 124 -5.78 13.99 10.78
N ASN A 125 -6.80 13.53 11.50
CA ASN A 125 -7.04 13.96 12.88
C ASN A 125 -6.08 13.30 13.88
N ASP A 126 -6.07 13.81 15.11
CA ASP A 126 -5.14 13.37 16.17
C ASP A 126 -5.28 11.89 16.53
N LYS A 127 -6.47 11.31 16.39
CA LYS A 127 -6.72 9.89 16.73
C LYS A 127 -6.12 8.97 15.69
N VAL A 128 -6.30 9.30 14.41
CA VAL A 128 -5.65 8.58 13.31
C VAL A 128 -4.15 8.79 13.36
N ARG A 129 -3.68 10.01 13.70
CA ARG A 129 -2.25 10.27 13.90
C ARG A 129 -1.67 9.41 15.02
N ALA A 130 -2.36 9.26 16.14
CA ALA A 130 -1.95 8.38 17.23
C ALA A 130 -1.91 6.91 16.80
N LEU A 131 -2.88 6.47 16.00
CA LEU A 131 -2.93 5.11 15.44
C LEU A 131 -1.70 4.80 14.57
N ILE A 132 -1.36 5.68 13.62
CA ILE A 132 -0.24 5.46 12.69
C ILE A 132 1.14 5.70 13.32
N SER A 133 1.21 6.44 14.43
CA SER A 133 2.47 6.69 15.15
C SER A 133 2.86 5.52 16.07
N SER A 134 2.04 4.47 16.12
CA SER A 134 2.32 3.25 16.87
C SER A 134 3.55 2.54 16.30
N ALA A 135 4.39 2.01 17.18
CA ALA A 135 5.55 1.21 16.80
C ALA A 135 5.19 -0.25 16.44
N SER A 136 3.93 -0.65 16.60
CA SER A 136 3.47 -2.00 16.29
C SER A 136 3.23 -2.18 14.79
N ILE A 137 3.56 -3.37 14.27
CA ILE A 137 3.31 -3.75 12.87
C ILE A 137 1.83 -3.56 12.50
N ILE A 138 0.93 -3.95 13.41
CA ILE A 138 -0.51 -3.74 13.27
C ILE A 138 -1.01 -3.02 14.52
N SER A 139 -1.84 -2.01 14.31
CA SER A 139 -2.52 -1.28 15.38
C SER A 139 -4.01 -1.19 15.10
N THR A 140 -4.83 -1.35 16.14
CA THR A 140 -6.29 -1.28 16.03
C THR A 140 -6.78 0.09 16.49
N PHE A 141 -7.69 0.69 15.73
CA PHE A 141 -8.34 1.93 16.13
C PHE A 141 -9.35 1.68 17.25
N GLU A 142 -9.07 2.22 18.44
CA GLU A 142 -9.86 1.95 19.65
C GLU A 142 -11.13 2.81 19.78
N TYR A 143 -11.38 3.71 18.83
CA TYR A 143 -12.54 4.59 18.83
C TYR A 143 -13.58 4.15 17.79
N PRO A 144 -14.85 4.56 17.94
CA PRO A 144 -15.83 4.39 16.87
C PRO A 144 -15.32 4.97 15.54
N LEU A 145 -15.52 4.24 14.43
CA LEU A 145 -15.00 4.60 13.11
C LEU A 145 -15.37 6.03 12.67
N SER A 146 -16.54 6.52 13.04
CA SER A 146 -16.97 7.90 12.76
C SER A 146 -16.02 8.97 13.33
N GLN A 147 -15.25 8.63 14.36
CA GLN A 147 -14.25 9.52 14.95
C GLN A 147 -12.92 9.51 14.19
N ALA A 148 -12.70 8.59 13.26
CA ALA A 148 -11.59 8.65 12.31
C ALA A 148 -11.82 9.72 11.24
N GLN A 149 -13.07 10.12 11.01
CA GLN A 149 -13.46 11.20 10.08
C GLN A 149 -12.92 11.00 8.65
N LEU A 150 -12.93 9.75 8.17
CA LEU A 150 -12.43 9.37 6.85
C LEU A 150 -13.45 9.67 5.72
N ASP A 151 -14.75 9.73 6.04
CA ASP A 151 -15.85 9.85 5.07
C ASP A 151 -15.69 10.95 4.00
N PRO A 152 -15.19 12.16 4.32
CA PRO A 152 -15.01 13.23 3.33
C PRO A 152 -14.00 12.87 2.23
N TRP A 153 -13.13 11.90 2.49
CA TRP A 153 -12.06 11.46 1.60
C TRP A 153 -12.46 10.22 0.82
N LEU A 154 -13.19 9.31 1.45
CA LEU A 154 -13.74 8.10 0.82
C LEU A 154 -14.85 8.42 -0.19
N SER A 155 -15.55 9.54 0.01
CA SER A 155 -16.63 9.99 -0.89
C SER A 155 -16.11 10.73 -2.13
N ARG A 156 -14.80 11.03 -2.19
CA ARG A 156 -14.17 11.55 -3.41
C ARG A 156 -13.94 10.36 -4.33
N THR A 157 -14.96 10.01 -5.12
CA THR A 157 -14.80 9.06 -6.22
C THR A 157 -13.58 9.46 -7.07
N PRO A 158 -12.83 8.50 -7.64
CA PRO A 158 -11.76 8.80 -8.58
C PRO A 158 -12.20 9.63 -9.79
N GLU A 159 -13.51 9.78 -10.03
CA GLU A 159 -14.05 10.73 -11.02
C GLU A 159 -13.81 12.21 -10.66
N THR A 160 -13.63 12.52 -9.37
CA THR A 160 -13.22 13.86 -8.90
C THR A 160 -11.69 14.00 -8.88
N GLU A 161 -10.97 12.89 -8.91
CA GLU A 161 -9.51 12.84 -9.12
C GLU A 161 -9.12 12.66 -10.60
N THR A 162 -10.05 12.41 -11.52
CA THR A 162 -9.81 12.63 -12.96
C THR A 162 -9.65 14.11 -13.32
N ALA A 163 -9.89 15.03 -12.36
CA ALA A 163 -9.43 16.42 -12.42
C ALA A 163 -8.08 16.68 -11.72
N VAL A 164 -7.54 15.70 -10.99
CA VAL A 164 -6.16 15.68 -10.49
C VAL A 164 -5.47 14.48 -11.16
N GLN A 165 -5.37 14.58 -12.48
CA GLN A 165 -4.53 13.72 -13.30
C GLN A 165 -3.19 13.47 -12.61
N HIS A 166 -2.67 12.25 -12.74
CA HIS A 166 -1.24 11.96 -12.71
C HIS A 166 -0.40 13.21 -12.99
N SER A 167 0.09 13.82 -11.92
CA SER A 167 1.22 14.72 -11.94
C SER A 167 2.26 14.14 -10.97
N PHE A 168 2.94 13.07 -11.36
CA PHE A 168 4.26 13.33 -11.94
C PHE A 168 4.17 14.35 -13.06
N GLY A 169 3.96 15.61 -12.66
CA GLY A 169 4.00 16.73 -13.56
C GLY A 169 5.46 16.81 -13.93
N VAL A 170 5.80 16.21 -15.07
CA VAL A 170 6.92 16.70 -15.87
C VAL A 170 6.71 18.20 -15.88
N ASP A 171 7.57 18.95 -15.19
CA ASP A 171 7.38 20.38 -15.02
C ASP A 171 7.29 21.02 -16.42
N ASP A 172 6.63 22.17 -16.52
CA ASP A 172 6.47 22.86 -17.81
C ASP A 172 7.81 23.06 -18.53
N GLY A 173 8.92 23.16 -17.79
CA GLY A 173 10.28 23.20 -18.33
C GLY A 173 10.67 21.89 -19.03
N THR A 174 10.51 20.75 -18.37
CA THR A 174 10.80 19.44 -18.97
C THR A 174 9.87 19.12 -20.15
N VAL A 175 8.60 19.56 -20.13
CA VAL A 175 7.69 19.44 -21.28
C VAL A 175 8.19 20.31 -22.44
N GLN A 176 8.64 21.53 -22.15
CA GLN A 176 9.19 22.44 -23.15
C GLN A 176 10.46 21.87 -23.79
N GLU A 177 11.35 21.27 -22.99
CA GLU A 177 12.56 20.58 -23.48
C GLU A 177 12.20 19.41 -24.40
N ALA A 178 11.24 18.57 -24.01
CA ALA A 178 10.78 17.46 -24.83
C ALA A 178 10.16 17.94 -26.16
N LEU A 179 9.37 19.03 -26.13
CA LEU A 179 8.83 19.64 -27.34
C LEU A 179 9.92 20.19 -28.25
N ASP A 180 10.98 20.78 -27.70
CA ASP A 180 12.07 21.33 -28.49
C ASP A 180 12.93 20.23 -29.11
N VAL A 181 13.13 19.11 -28.43
CA VAL A 181 13.72 17.89 -29.02
C VAL A 181 12.88 17.38 -30.19
N LEU A 182 11.56 17.30 -30.02
CA LEU A 182 10.66 16.85 -31.09
C LEU A 182 10.62 17.83 -32.28
N LYS A 183 10.66 19.14 -32.03
CA LYS A 183 10.75 20.16 -33.09
C LYS A 183 12.05 20.06 -33.87
N ASN A 184 13.17 19.79 -33.20
CA ASN A 184 14.46 19.55 -33.85
C ASN A 184 14.41 18.27 -34.69
N ALA A 185 13.77 17.21 -34.19
CA ALA A 185 13.60 15.95 -34.89
C ALA A 185 12.76 16.06 -36.18
N LEU A 186 11.87 17.06 -36.31
CA LEU A 186 11.15 17.36 -37.56
C LEU A 186 12.08 17.78 -38.71
N GLN A 187 13.28 18.29 -38.39
CA GLN A 187 14.29 18.70 -39.38
C GLN A 187 15.35 17.62 -39.63
N SER A 188 15.20 16.42 -39.03
CA SER A 188 16.13 15.31 -39.23
C SER A 188 16.13 14.83 -40.69
N GLU A 189 17.26 14.35 -41.20
CA GLU A 189 17.33 13.69 -42.51
C GLU A 189 16.65 12.31 -42.50
N ASP A 190 16.50 11.70 -41.32
CA ASP A 190 15.80 10.43 -41.10
C ASP A 190 14.27 10.60 -41.20
N GLU A 191 13.67 9.98 -42.22
CA GLU A 191 12.23 10.02 -42.49
C GLU A 191 11.39 9.37 -41.39
N GLU A 192 11.84 8.27 -40.81
CA GLU A 192 11.12 7.57 -39.75
C GLU A 192 11.11 8.42 -38.48
N LEU A 193 12.23 9.05 -38.15
CA LEU A 193 12.34 9.95 -37.01
C LEU A 193 11.43 11.18 -37.18
N ARG A 194 11.37 11.78 -38.39
CA ARG A 194 10.46 12.90 -38.68
C ARG A 194 8.99 12.51 -38.48
N ILE A 195 8.58 11.34 -38.98
CA ILE A 195 7.19 10.87 -38.86
C ILE A 195 6.81 10.60 -37.40
N ARG A 196 7.72 9.99 -36.63
CA ARG A 196 7.52 9.75 -35.20
C ARG A 196 7.39 11.05 -34.42
N ALA A 197 8.24 12.03 -34.71
CA ALA A 197 8.17 13.35 -34.09
C ALA A 197 6.87 14.09 -34.41
N ALA A 198 6.45 14.09 -35.69
CA ALA A 198 5.19 14.70 -36.11
C ALA A 198 3.97 14.04 -35.44
N THR A 199 3.96 12.71 -35.34
CA THR A 199 2.88 11.95 -34.70
C THR A 199 2.78 12.30 -33.21
N ALA A 200 3.91 12.34 -32.50
CA ALA A 200 3.95 12.68 -31.08
C ALA A 200 3.44 14.11 -30.81
N ILE A 201 3.84 15.10 -31.62
CA ILE A 201 3.38 16.48 -31.49
C ILE A 201 1.87 16.58 -31.74
N LEU A 202 1.35 15.91 -32.76
CA LEU A 202 -0.09 15.92 -33.07
C LEU A 202 -0.93 15.23 -31.98
N GLN A 203 -0.41 14.18 -31.35
CA GLN A 203 -1.07 13.53 -30.22
C GLN A 203 -1.09 14.44 -28.98
N TYR A 204 0.00 15.15 -28.71
CA TYR A 204 0.06 16.15 -27.64
C TYR A 204 -0.96 17.29 -27.85
N ALA A 205 -1.10 17.79 -29.08
CA ALA A 205 -2.01 18.88 -29.42
C ALA A 205 -3.51 18.50 -29.48
N LYS A 206 -3.87 17.21 -29.31
CA LYS A 206 -5.25 16.72 -29.28
C LYS A 206 -5.87 16.68 -27.87
N LYS A 207 -5.09 16.97 -26.82
CA LYS A 207 -5.62 17.29 -25.50
C LYS A 207 -6.22 18.69 -25.50
#